data_AF-A0A8I2HGS1-F1
#
_entry.id   AF-A0A8I2HGS1-F1
#
_cell.length_a   1.000
_cell.length_b   1.000
_cell.length_c   1.000
_cell.angle_alpha   90.00
_cell.angle_beta   90.00
_cell.angle_gamma   90.00
#
_symmetry.space_group_name_H-M   'P 1'
#
loop_
_entity.id
_entity.type
_entity.pdbx_description
1 polymer ?
#
loop_
_entity_poly.entity_id
_entity_poly.type
_entity_poly.pdbx_seq_one_letter_code
_entity_poly.pdbx_strand_id
1 'polypeptide(L)'
;MSWLEFVTVLENANVGINEDNICEYEDEIFNHVLANFDNTFPKGILIQQELVINKIKLEIEFPVIQGEFDTEPGNIKILRINGNRVS
;
A
#
# COMPACT_ATOMS: atom_id res chain seq x y z
N MET A 1 10.45 9.13 4.60
CA MET A 1 9.84 10.09 3.65
C MET A 1 8.38 10.24 4.02
N SER A 2 7.79 11.43 3.95
CA SER A 2 6.33 11.57 4.14
C SER A 2 5.56 11.03 2.92
N TRP A 3 4.30 10.64 3.10
CA TRP A 3 3.46 10.17 1.99
C TRP A 3 3.36 11.21 0.86
N LEU A 4 3.24 12.49 1.21
CA LEU A 4 3.17 13.56 0.22
C LEU A 4 4.47 13.69 -0.59
N GLU A 5 5.62 13.61 0.07
CA GLU A 5 6.93 13.62 -0.61
C GLU A 5 7.08 12.41 -1.53
N PHE A 6 6.66 11.23 -1.07
CA PHE A 6 6.68 10.00 -1.87
C PHE A 6 5.86 10.13 -3.15
N VAL A 7 4.59 10.55 -3.05
CA VAL A 7 3.71 10.76 -4.22
C VAL A 7 4.32 11.82 -5.15
N THR A 8 4.87 12.90 -4.60
CA THR A 8 5.49 13.98 -5.37
C THR A 8 6.74 13.51 -6.12
N VAL A 9 7.56 12.63 -5.53
CA VAL A 9 8.73 12.05 -6.20
C VAL A 9 8.30 11.17 -7.37
N LEU A 10 7.30 10.31 -7.20
CA LEU A 10 6.76 9.48 -8.28
C LEU A 10 6.19 10.32 -9.43
N GLU A 11 5.44 11.37 -9.09
CA GLU A 11 4.90 12.32 -10.07
C GLU A 11 6.01 13.05 -10.85
N ASN A 12 7.01 13.59 -10.15
CA ASN A 12 8.11 14.33 -10.76
C ASN A 12 9.05 13.46 -11.60
N ALA A 13 9.29 12.22 -11.16
CA ALA A 13 10.09 11.26 -11.91
C ALA A 13 9.35 10.73 -13.14
N ASN A 14 8.04 10.98 -13.25
CA ASN A 14 7.14 10.35 -14.22
C ASN A 14 7.29 8.82 -14.21
N VAL A 15 7.61 8.27 -13.03
CA VAL A 15 7.75 6.85 -12.78
C VAL A 15 6.39 6.38 -12.28
N GLY A 16 5.72 5.58 -13.11
CA GLY A 16 4.52 4.87 -12.68
C GLY A 16 4.90 3.71 -11.76
N ILE A 17 3.96 3.35 -10.88
CA ILE A 17 4.01 2.10 -10.13
C ILE A 17 3.55 0.95 -11.05
N ASN A 18 4.37 -0.08 -11.17
CA ASN A 18 4.10 -1.28 -11.94
C ASN A 18 4.64 -2.51 -11.19
N GLU A 19 4.38 -3.70 -11.72
CA GLU A 19 4.82 -4.96 -11.10
C GLU A 19 6.35 -5.07 -10.93
N ASP A 20 7.13 -4.40 -11.79
CA ASP A 20 8.60 -4.48 -11.76
C ASP A 20 9.21 -3.66 -10.61
N ASN A 21 8.57 -2.56 -10.21
CA ASN A 21 9.12 -1.62 -9.21
C ASN A 21 8.28 -1.53 -7.93
N ILE A 22 7.12 -2.18 -7.87
CA ILE A 22 6.20 -2.04 -6.75
C ILE A 22 6.83 -2.49 -5.41
N CYS A 23 7.67 -3.52 -5.45
CA CYS A 23 8.38 -4.01 -4.27
C CYS A 23 9.34 -2.98 -3.67
N GLU A 24 9.78 -1.98 -4.44
CA GLU A 24 10.58 -0.86 -3.92
C GLU A 24 9.75 0.13 -3.09
N TYR A 25 8.41 0.04 -3.16
CA TYR A 25 7.47 0.98 -2.56
C TYR A 25 6.52 0.35 -1.53
N GLU A 26 6.67 -0.95 -1.25
CA GLU A 26 5.79 -1.70 -0.34
C GLU A 26 5.79 -1.10 1.07
N ASP A 27 6.95 -0.68 1.57
CA ASP A 27 7.09 -0.10 2.91
C ASP A 27 6.37 1.26 3.02
N GLU A 28 6.52 2.15 2.05
CA GLU A 28 5.82 3.44 2.02
C GLU A 28 4.31 3.26 1.92
N ILE A 29 3.84 2.33 1.08
CA ILE A 29 2.42 2.00 0.94
C ILE A 29 1.89 1.43 2.25
N PHE A 30 2.62 0.53 2.90
CA PHE A 30 2.23 -0.07 4.17
C PHE A 30 2.15 0.95 5.30
N ASN A 31 3.15 1.81 5.43
CA ASN A 31 3.14 2.88 6.42
C ASN A 31 1.95 3.84 6.22
N HIS A 32 1.61 4.15 4.97
CA HIS A 32 0.44 4.98 4.67
C HIS A 32 -0.87 4.31 5.06
N VAL A 33 -1.02 3.03 4.71
CA VAL A 33 -2.20 2.23 5.07
C VAL A 33 -2.34 2.17 6.58
N LEU A 34 -1.29 1.82 7.32
CA LEU A 34 -1.30 1.78 8.78
C LEU A 34 -1.69 3.12 9.40
N ALA A 35 -1.13 4.23 8.91
CA ALA A 35 -1.41 5.56 9.46
C ALA A 35 -2.87 6.01 9.25
N ASN A 36 -3.57 5.45 8.26
CA ASN A 36 -4.95 5.83 7.91
C ASN A 36 -5.97 4.73 8.22
N PHE A 37 -5.54 3.59 8.75
CA PHE A 37 -6.42 2.47 9.05
C PHE A 37 -7.15 2.68 10.37
N ASP A 38 -8.49 2.72 10.33
CA ASP A 38 -9.34 2.80 11.51
C ASP A 38 -9.51 1.41 12.14
N ASN A 39 -9.19 1.28 13.43
CA ASN A 39 -9.02 0.02 14.15
C ASN A 39 -10.35 -0.66 14.55
N THR A 40 -11.37 -0.56 13.70
CA THR A 40 -12.70 -1.12 13.95
C THR A 40 -12.80 -2.60 13.61
N PHE A 41 -11.81 -3.13 12.89
CA PHE A 41 -11.79 -4.52 12.43
C PHE A 41 -11.00 -5.42 13.39
N PRO A 42 -11.44 -6.66 13.64
CA PRO A 42 -10.68 -7.66 14.40
C PRO A 42 -9.29 -7.96 13.80
N LYS A 43 -8.28 -8.19 14.66
CA LYS A 43 -6.94 -8.63 14.26
C LYS A 43 -6.99 -9.88 13.36
N GLY A 44 -6.17 -9.90 12.32
CA GLY A 44 -5.98 -11.04 11.42
C GLY A 44 -7.02 -11.18 10.31
N ILE A 45 -8.02 -10.30 10.24
CA ILE A 45 -8.91 -10.22 9.07
C ILE A 45 -8.13 -9.66 7.89
N LEU A 46 -8.28 -10.26 6.71
CA LEU A 46 -7.77 -9.70 5.47
C LEU A 46 -8.72 -8.61 4.97
N ILE A 47 -8.17 -7.43 4.71
CA ILE A 47 -8.90 -6.29 4.15
C ILE A 47 -8.34 -5.98 2.78
N GLN A 48 -9.27 -5.77 1.84
CA GLN A 48 -8.96 -5.28 0.51
C GLN A 48 -9.33 -3.81 0.41
N GLN A 49 -8.41 -2.98 -0.07
CA GLN A 49 -8.65 -1.55 -0.30
C GLN A 49 -8.15 -1.11 -1.66
N GLU A 50 -8.78 -0.07 -2.21
CA GLU A 50 -8.28 0.64 -3.38
C GLU A 50 -7.51 1.88 -2.92
N LEU A 51 -6.25 1.98 -3.34
CA LEU A 51 -5.38 3.13 -3.11
C LEU A 51 -5.08 3.79 -4.45
N VAL A 52 -5.13 5.12 -4.50
CA VAL A 52 -4.82 5.88 -5.72
C VAL A 52 -3.52 6.65 -5.51
N ILE A 53 -2.47 6.29 -6.27
CA ILE A 53 -1.15 6.92 -6.22
C ILE A 53 -0.81 7.41 -7.62
N ASN A 54 -0.57 8.71 -7.83
CA ASN A 54 -0.16 9.24 -9.15
C ASN A 54 -1.04 8.73 -10.31
N LYS A 55 -2.36 8.84 -10.19
CA LYS A 55 -3.39 8.34 -11.15
C LYS A 55 -3.42 6.82 -11.35
N ILE A 56 -2.61 6.06 -10.61
CA ILE A 56 -2.59 4.60 -10.63
C ILE A 56 -3.49 4.10 -9.52
N LYS A 57 -4.39 3.18 -9.88
CA LYS A 57 -5.25 2.47 -8.92
C LYS A 57 -4.56 1.18 -8.50
N LEU A 58 -4.24 1.06 -7.23
CA LEU A 58 -3.73 -0.14 -6.61
C LEU A 58 -4.84 -0.79 -5.82
N GLU A 59 -5.09 -2.07 -6.07
CA GLU A 59 -5.92 -2.89 -5.18
C GLU A 59 -4.97 -3.70 -4.31
N ILE A 60 -5.04 -3.48 -3.02
CA ILE A 60 -4.14 -4.08 -2.04
C ILE A 60 -4.94 -4.93 -1.06
N GLU A 61 -4.31 -5.99 -0.57
CA GLU A 61 -4.82 -6.87 0.47
C GLU A 61 -3.81 -6.92 1.60
N PHE A 62 -4.25 -6.69 2.83
CA PHE A 62 -3.38 -6.77 4.00
C PHE A 62 -4.16 -7.30 5.22
N PRO A 63 -3.50 -8.04 6.12
CA PRO A 63 -4.11 -8.43 7.39
C PRO A 63 -4.24 -7.22 8.32
N VAL A 64 -5.35 -7.14 9.07
CA VAL A 64 -5.50 -6.14 10.13
C VAL A 64 -4.51 -6.43 11.25
N ILE A 65 -3.66 -5.44 11.51
CA ILE A 65 -2.70 -5.46 12.59
C ILE A 65 -3.27 -4.61 13.73
N GLN A 66 -3.38 -5.20 14.93
CA GLN A 66 -3.84 -4.49 16.13
C GLN A 66 -2.67 -4.29 17.09
N GLY A 67 -2.10 -3.08 17.14
CA GLY A 67 -1.14 -2.64 18.16
C GLY A 67 0.24 -2.22 17.64
N GLU A 68 1.01 -1.50 18.47
CA GLU A 68 2.35 -0.96 18.17
C GLU A 68 3.48 -2.01 18.09
N PHE A 69 3.19 -3.30 18.35
CA PHE A 69 4.21 -4.35 18.55
C PHE A 69 4.20 -5.49 17.50
N ASP A 70 3.24 -5.51 16.58
CA ASP A 70 3.32 -6.37 15.39
C ASP A 70 4.12 -5.61 14.33
N THR A 71 5.44 -5.52 14.55
CA THR A 71 6.41 -4.73 13.78
C THR A 71 6.99 -5.45 12.57
N GLU A 72 6.41 -6.57 12.15
CA GLU A 72 6.77 -7.14 10.85
C GLU A 72 6.07 -6.29 9.78
N PRO A 73 6.76 -5.85 8.71
CA PRO A 73 6.10 -5.21 7.58
C PRO A 73 4.98 -6.15 7.14
N GLY A 74 3.74 -5.77 7.44
CA GLY A 74 2.60 -6.62 7.21
C GLY A 74 2.59 -6.88 5.72
N ASN A 75 2.68 -8.15 5.32
CA ASN A 75 2.70 -8.56 3.93
C ASN A 75 1.51 -7.92 3.20
N ILE A 76 1.73 -6.75 2.59
CA ILE A 76 0.76 -6.14 1.69
C ILE A 76 0.89 -6.91 0.41
N LYS A 77 -0.19 -7.59 0.06
CA LYS A 77 -0.29 -8.21 -1.24
C LYS A 77 -0.97 -7.25 -2.18
N ILE A 78 -0.33 -7.00 -3.32
CA ILE A 78 -0.91 -6.14 -4.34
C ILE A 78 -1.63 -7.04 -5.32
N LEU A 79 -2.95 -6.88 -5.37
CA LEU A 79 -3.84 -7.73 -6.16
C LEU A 79 -3.95 -7.23 -7.60
N ARG A 80 -4.06 -5.90 -7.78
CA ARG A 80 -4.23 -5.29 -9.09
C ARG A 80 -3.54 -3.92 -9.20
N ILE A 81 -3.04 -3.61 -10.39
CA ILE A 81 -2.53 -2.28 -10.79
C ILE A 81 -3.33 -1.83 -12.01
N ASN A 82 -4.05 -0.70 -11.91
CA ASN A 82 -4.94 -0.17 -12.95
C ASN A 82 -5.95 -1.21 -13.48
N GLY A 83 -6.43 -2.09 -12.59
CA GLY A 83 -7.37 -3.16 -12.95
C GLY A 83 -6.72 -4.42 -13.54
N ASN A 84 -5.42 -4.39 -13.84
CA ASN A 84 -4.68 -5.58 -14.27
C ASN A 84 -4.24 -6.37 -13.03
N ARG A 85 -4.51 -7.67 -13.00
CA ARG A 85 -4.02 -8.54 -11.91
C ARG A 85 -2.50 -8.64 -11.95
N VAL A 86 -1.89 -8.52 -10.78
CA VAL A 86 -0.48 -8.83 -10.54
C VAL A 86 -0.41 -10.35 -10.30
N SER A 87 0.44 -11.06 -11.05
CA SER A 87 0.42 -12.54 -11.15
C SER A 87 1.32 -13.24 -10.15
#